data_AF-A0A7C2WR99-F1
#
_entry.id   AF-A0A7C2WR99-F1
#
_cell.length_a   1.000
_cell.length_b   1.000
_cell.length_c   1.000
_cell.angle_alpha   90.00
_cell.angle_beta   90.00
_cell.angle_gamma   90.00
#
_symmetry.space_group_name_H-M   'P 1'
#
loop_
_entity.id
_entity.type
_entity.pdbx_description
1 polymer ?
#
loop_
_entity_poly.entity_id
_entity_poly.type
_entity_poly.pdbx_seq_one_letter_code
_entity_poly.pdbx_strand_id
1 'polypeptide(L)'
;MPEKRQLTLGQMKVGQTGTVVQVLSDLGFIGHRGSGFMRRHGPGFMRRHGPGFVQRLEALGIRPGKKVAKVSSTLFRGPVTLRVDNAEVAVGFGMANRIIVEVDTST
;
A
#
# COMPACT_ATOMS: atom_id res chain seq x y z
N MET A 1 -22.49 -9.21 -7.87
CA MET A 1 -22.01 -8.54 -6.63
C MET A 1 -20.53 -8.27 -6.83
N PRO A 2 -20.04 -7.03 -6.70
CA PRO A 2 -18.62 -6.75 -6.90
C PRO A 2 -17.80 -7.47 -5.82
N GLU A 3 -16.86 -8.32 -6.22
CA GLU A 3 -15.99 -9.02 -5.28
C GLU A 3 -14.87 -8.06 -4.83
N LYS A 4 -14.95 -7.65 -3.56
CA LYS A 4 -13.92 -6.83 -2.92
C LYS A 4 -12.75 -7.70 -2.54
N ARG A 5 -11.58 -7.42 -3.12
CA ARG A 5 -10.36 -8.17 -2.86
C ARG A 5 -9.31 -7.26 -2.20
N GLN A 6 -8.75 -7.72 -1.09
CA GLN A 6 -7.63 -7.04 -0.44
C GLN A 6 -6.30 -7.63 -0.90
N LEU A 7 -5.33 -6.77 -1.21
CA LEU A 7 -3.98 -7.15 -1.65
C LEU A 7 -2.98 -6.03 -1.33
N THR A 8 -1.68 -6.29 -1.46
CA THR A 8 -0.69 -5.23 -1.28
C THR A 8 -0.60 -4.36 -2.53
N LEU A 9 -0.25 -3.08 -2.38
CA LEU A 9 0.00 -2.18 -3.51
C LEU A 9 1.05 -2.75 -4.48
N GLY A 10 2.04 -3.48 -3.96
CA GLY A 10 3.03 -4.22 -4.76
C GLY A 10 2.38 -5.24 -5.73
N GLN A 11 1.29 -5.87 -5.30
CA GLN A 11 0.54 -6.89 -6.03
C GLN A 11 -0.58 -6.34 -6.93
N MET A 12 -0.94 -5.06 -6.82
CA MET A 12 -1.93 -4.45 -7.74
C MET A 12 -1.50 -4.62 -9.19
N LYS A 13 -2.44 -4.80 -10.11
CA LYS A 13 -2.16 -4.71 -11.55
C LYS A 13 -2.14 -3.25 -11.98
N VAL A 14 -1.32 -2.93 -12.99
CA VAL A 14 -1.31 -1.59 -13.60
C VAL A 14 -2.70 -1.29 -14.18
N GLY A 15 -3.18 -0.06 -13.98
CA GLY A 15 -4.53 0.36 -14.37
C GLY A 15 -5.62 0.04 -13.35
N GLN A 16 -5.34 -0.77 -12.33
CA GLN A 16 -6.30 -1.00 -11.25
C GLN A 16 -6.33 0.18 -10.28
N THR A 17 -7.54 0.45 -9.78
CA THR A 17 -7.79 1.41 -8.70
C THR A 17 -8.20 0.65 -7.46
N GLY A 18 -7.76 1.12 -6.30
CA GLY A 18 -8.15 0.58 -5.00
C GLY A 18 -8.19 1.66 -3.93
N THR A 19 -8.77 1.32 -2.79
CA THR A 19 -8.77 2.17 -1.59
C THR A 19 -7.73 1.65 -0.63
N VAL A 20 -6.83 2.50 -0.14
CA VAL A 20 -5.90 2.14 0.93
C VAL A 20 -6.71 1.83 2.17
N VAL A 21 -6.59 0.61 2.69
CA VAL A 21 -7.28 0.18 3.91
C VAL A 21 -6.34 0.16 5.10
N GLN A 22 -5.03 -0.06 4.86
CA GLN A 22 -4.05 -0.18 5.94
C GLN A 22 -2.62 0.10 5.46
N VAL A 23 -1.79 0.66 6.34
CA VAL A 23 -0.34 0.81 6.14
C VAL A 23 0.38 0.14 7.30
N LEU A 24 1.29 -0.80 7.03
CA LEU A 24 2.04 -1.55 8.04
C LEU A 24 3.30 -0.79 8.47
N SER A 25 3.42 -0.52 9.77
CA SER A 25 4.55 0.16 10.41
C SER A 25 5.23 -0.68 11.49
N ASP A 26 6.49 -0.35 11.78
CA ASP A 26 7.34 -1.03 12.76
C ASP A 26 6.96 -0.71 14.22
N LEU A 27 6.32 0.45 14.45
CA LEU A 27 5.47 0.70 15.61
C LEU A 27 4.03 0.39 15.18
N GLY A 28 3.31 -0.45 15.92
CA GLY A 28 2.07 -1.08 15.49
C GLY A 28 0.96 -0.19 14.88
N PHE A 29 0.08 -0.87 14.16
CA PHE A 29 -1.27 -0.54 13.67
C PHE A 29 -1.76 0.92 13.79
N ILE A 30 -1.84 1.61 12.64
CA ILE A 30 -2.70 2.79 12.44
C ILE A 30 -3.84 2.35 11.50
N GLY A 31 -4.99 1.97 12.06
CA GLY A 31 -6.18 1.58 11.30
C GLY A 31 -7.37 1.30 12.21
N HIS A 32 -8.55 1.82 11.85
CA HIS A 32 -9.80 1.55 12.55
C HIS A 32 -10.17 0.07 12.45
N ARG A 33 -10.59 -0.51 13.58
CA ARG A 33 -10.94 -1.93 13.82
C ARG A 33 -11.66 -2.60 12.63
N GLY A 34 -11.10 -3.71 12.14
CA GLY A 34 -11.76 -4.62 11.20
C GLY A 34 -10.87 -5.77 10.74
N SER A 35 -11.20 -6.99 11.21
CA SER A 35 -10.95 -8.32 10.63
C SER A 35 -9.82 -8.53 9.60
N GLY A 36 -8.72 -9.12 10.10
CA GLY A 36 -8.09 -10.31 9.50
C GLY A 36 -7.17 -10.11 8.29
N PHE A 37 -5.85 -10.06 8.53
CA PHE A 37 -4.80 -10.80 7.79
C PHE A 37 -3.47 -10.64 8.55
N MET A 38 -3.21 -11.53 9.52
CA MET A 38 -1.90 -11.65 10.14
C MET A 38 -1.04 -12.60 9.31
N ARG A 39 -0.25 -12.06 8.37
CA ARG A 39 0.89 -12.79 7.82
C ARG A 39 2.14 -12.41 8.60
N ARG A 40 2.58 -13.35 9.44
CA ARG A 40 3.85 -13.32 10.16
C ARG A 40 4.99 -13.24 9.13
N HIS A 41 5.53 -12.06 8.88
CA HIS A 41 6.77 -11.91 8.12
C HIS A 41 7.93 -11.87 9.12
N GLY A 42 8.87 -12.80 8.95
CA GLY A 42 9.95 -13.08 9.91
C GLY A 42 10.92 -11.92 10.18
N PRO A 43 11.89 -12.13 11.10
CA PRO A 43 12.83 -11.11 11.57
C PRO A 43 13.86 -10.82 10.46
N GLY A 44 13.58 -9.89 9.56
CA GLY A 44 14.49 -9.62 8.43
C GLY A 44 14.45 -8.22 7.83
N PHE A 45 13.58 -7.32 8.30
CA PHE A 45 13.44 -5.99 7.69
C PHE A 45 13.65 -4.84 8.67
N MET A 46 14.55 -5.05 9.62
CA MET A 46 15.05 -4.04 10.55
C MET A 46 16.17 -3.21 9.88
N ARG A 47 15.94 -2.70 8.67
CA ARG A 47 16.61 -1.45 8.29
C ARG A 47 15.73 -0.36 8.83
N ARG A 48 16.20 0.21 9.94
CA ARG A 48 15.66 1.34 10.69
C ARG A 48 15.25 2.48 9.73
N HIS A 49 14.11 2.35 9.07
CA HIS A 49 13.41 3.47 8.49
C HIS A 49 13.05 4.32 9.70
N GLY A 50 13.76 5.43 9.89
CA GLY A 50 13.52 6.32 11.02
C GLY A 50 12.03 6.63 11.17
N PRO A 51 11.58 7.08 12.36
CA PRO A 51 10.19 7.10 12.82
C PRO A 51 9.13 7.75 11.89
N GLY A 52 9.52 8.35 10.77
CA GLY A 52 8.65 8.99 9.80
C GLY A 52 8.45 8.24 8.47
N PHE A 53 8.50 6.90 8.40
CA PHE A 53 8.05 6.21 7.16
C PHE A 53 6.55 6.42 6.92
N VAL A 54 5.71 6.14 7.92
CA VAL A 54 4.27 6.38 7.83
C VAL A 54 3.98 7.86 7.63
N GLN A 55 4.60 8.73 8.43
CA GLN A 55 4.43 10.18 8.30
C GLN A 55 4.79 10.67 6.89
N ARG A 56 5.82 10.09 6.25
CA ARG A 56 6.15 10.39 4.85
C ARG A 56 5.08 9.91 3.88
N LEU A 57 4.56 8.70 4.04
CA LEU A 57 3.46 8.21 3.21
C LEU A 57 2.21 9.08 3.38
N GLU A 58 1.86 9.44 4.61
CA GLU A 58 0.74 10.32 4.92
C GLU A 58 0.91 11.71 4.31
N ALA A 59 2.12 12.29 4.40
CA ALA A 59 2.46 13.56 3.76
C ALA A 59 2.36 13.50 2.23
N LEU A 60 2.59 12.33 1.64
CA LEU A 60 2.39 12.06 0.21
C LEU A 60 0.94 11.70 -0.14
N GLY A 61 0.02 11.74 0.83
CA GLY A 61 -1.39 11.43 0.65
C GLY A 61 -1.73 9.94 0.72
N ILE A 62 -0.75 9.06 0.92
CA ILE A 62 -0.95 7.61 1.03
C ILE A 62 -1.34 7.28 2.48
N ARG A 63 -2.65 7.27 2.76
CA ARG A 63 -3.22 6.97 4.08
C ARG A 63 -4.53 6.17 3.96
N PRO A 64 -4.97 5.46 5.01
CA PRO A 64 -6.25 4.76 4.99
C PRO A 64 -7.42 5.64 4.54
N GLY A 65 -8.31 5.08 3.73
CA GLY A 65 -9.45 5.77 3.11
C GLY A 65 -9.12 6.49 1.79
N LYS A 66 -7.84 6.58 1.38
CA LYS A 66 -7.47 7.25 0.12
C LYS A 66 -7.56 6.31 -1.07
N LYS A 67 -8.10 6.83 -2.18
CA LYS A 67 -8.10 6.13 -3.47
C LYS A 67 -6.74 6.26 -4.13
N VAL A 68 -6.25 5.14 -4.64
CA VAL A 68 -4.96 5.04 -5.32
C VAL A 68 -5.12 4.24 -6.60
N ALA A 69 -4.42 4.67 -7.65
CA ALA A 69 -4.39 3.95 -8.93
C ALA A 69 -2.95 3.57 -9.26
N LYS A 70 -2.69 2.32 -9.63
CA LYS A 70 -1.35 1.90 -10.03
C LYS A 70 -1.08 2.32 -11.47
N VAL A 71 -0.17 3.27 -11.66
CA VAL A 71 0.16 3.86 -12.96
C VAL A 71 1.22 3.04 -13.67
N SER A 72 2.25 2.60 -12.95
CA SER A 72 3.30 1.76 -13.54
C SER A 72 4.04 0.95 -12.48
N SER A 73 4.73 -0.09 -12.95
CA SER A 73 5.77 -0.78 -12.18
C SER A 73 6.89 -1.12 -13.14
N THR A 74 8.08 -0.59 -12.91
CA THR A 74 9.26 -0.88 -13.73
C THR A 74 9.82 -2.27 -13.44
N LEU A 75 10.46 -2.86 -14.46
CA LEU A 75 11.06 -4.20 -14.46
C LEU A 75 12.05 -4.38 -13.28
N PHE A 76 12.23 -5.62 -12.78
CA PHE A 76 13.09 -5.98 -11.63
C PHE A 76 12.66 -5.46 -10.24
N ARG A 77 11.41 -5.73 -9.81
CA ARG A 77 10.91 -5.26 -8.50
C ARG A 77 11.15 -3.76 -8.30
N GLY A 78 11.03 -2.99 -9.39
CA GLY A 78 11.24 -1.55 -9.42
C GLY A 78 10.22 -0.82 -8.52
N PRO A 79 10.40 0.50 -8.34
CA PRO A 79 9.42 1.31 -7.64
C PRO A 79 8.03 1.14 -8.28
N VAL A 80 7.02 1.09 -7.42
CA VAL A 80 5.62 1.09 -7.79
C VAL A 80 5.17 2.53 -7.86
N THR A 81 4.87 3.01 -9.06
CA THR A 81 4.31 4.35 -9.26
C THR A 81 2.80 4.28 -9.16
N LEU A 82 2.25 5.09 -8.27
CA LEU A 82 0.83 5.18 -8.03
C LEU A 82 0.38 6.64 -8.08
N ARG A 83 -0.86 6.85 -8.50
CA ARG A 83 -1.51 8.15 -8.44
C ARG A 83 -2.39 8.21 -7.20
N VAL A 84 -2.20 9.25 -6.39
CA VAL A 84 -3.06 9.61 -5.25
C VAL A 84 -3.57 11.02 -5.47
N ASP A 85 -4.88 11.22 -5.40
CA ASP A 85 -5.49 12.50 -5.69
C ASP A 85 -5.00 13.04 -7.06
N ASN A 86 -4.23 14.14 -7.09
CA ASN A 86 -3.64 14.71 -8.31
C ASN A 86 -2.11 14.55 -8.41
N ALA A 87 -1.49 13.74 -7.55
CA ALA A 87 -0.04 13.53 -7.53
C ALA A 87 0.33 12.10 -7.93
N GLU A 88 1.44 11.94 -8.66
CA GLU A 88 2.07 10.66 -8.89
C GLU A 88 3.23 10.46 -7.91
N VAL A 89 3.22 9.32 -7.24
CA VAL A 89 4.16 8.98 -6.17
C VAL A 89 4.80 7.64 -6.52
N ALA A 90 6.13 7.62 -6.59
CA ALA A 90 6.90 6.40 -6.72
C ALA A 90 7.26 5.85 -5.33
N VAL A 91 6.80 4.64 -5.04
CA VAL A 91 7.05 3.94 -3.77
C VAL A 91 7.91 2.72 -4.03
N GLY A 92 9.04 2.58 -3.33
CA GLY A 92 9.91 1.41 -3.47
C GLY A 92 9.15 0.09 -3.21
N PHE A 93 9.48 -0.98 -3.92
CA PHE A 93 8.74 -2.26 -3.85
C PHE A 93 8.58 -2.82 -2.43
N GLY A 94 9.62 -2.71 -1.59
CA GLY A 94 9.54 -3.13 -0.18
C GLY A 94 8.54 -2.33 0.66
N MET A 95 8.39 -1.03 0.38
CA MET A 95 7.40 -0.17 1.03
C MET A 95 5.99 -0.42 0.47
N ALA A 96 5.87 -0.64 -0.84
CA ALA A 96 4.59 -0.94 -1.48
C ALA A 96 3.97 -2.25 -0.95
N ASN A 97 4.79 -3.23 -0.56
CA ASN A 97 4.30 -4.45 0.08
C ASN A 97 3.78 -4.26 1.51
N ARG A 98 3.94 -3.07 2.10
CA ARG A 98 3.38 -2.71 3.42
C ARG A 98 2.07 -1.94 3.33
N ILE A 99 1.67 -1.50 2.14
CA ILE A 99 0.44 -0.76 1.91
C ILE A 99 -0.62 -1.75 1.43
N ILE A 100 -1.68 -1.92 2.21
CA ILE A 100 -2.81 -2.79 1.89
C ILE A 100 -3.90 -1.94 1.24
N VAL A 101 -4.40 -2.44 0.11
CA VAL A 101 -5.44 -1.80 -0.68
C VAL A 101 -6.58 -2.79 -0.92
N GLU A 102 -7.80 -2.28 -0.89
CA GLU A 102 -9.00 -2.97 -1.34
C GLU A 102 -9.28 -2.56 -2.78
N VAL A 103 -9.26 -3.52 -3.69
CA VAL A 103 -9.63 -3.33 -5.09
C VAL A 103 -11.02 -3.90 -5.33
N ASP A 104 -11.85 -3.15 -6.05
CA ASP A 104 -13.13 -3.63 -6.54
C ASP A 104 -12.87 -4.40 -7.84
N THR A 105 -12.82 -5.73 -7.75
CA THR A 105 -12.80 -6.60 -8.93
C THR A 105 -14.24 -6.78 -9.40
N SER A 106 -14.75 -5.77 -10.10
CA SER A 106 -15.98 -5.89 -10.88
C SER A 106 -15.58 -6.23 -12.31
N THR A 107 -15.49 -7.52 -12.60
CA THR A 107 -15.57 -8.04 -13.97
C THR A 107 -16.86 -8.83 -14.06
#